data_AF-A0A137Q5B5-F1
#
_entry.id   AF-A0A137Q5B5-F1
#
_cell.length_a   1.000
_cell.length_b   1.000
_cell.length_c   1.000
_cell.angle_alpha   90.00
_cell.angle_beta   90.00
_cell.angle_gamma   90.00
#
_symmetry.space_group_name_H-M   'P 1'
#
loop_
_entity.id
_entity.type
_entity.pdbx_description
1 polymer ?
#
loop_
_entity_poly.entity_id
_entity_poly.type
_entity_poly.pdbx_seq_one_letter_code
_entity_poly.pdbx_strand_id
1 'polypeptide(L)'
;MHQASVPPAASKRKIKSTIAGPSRRQVLVRVSPLPSSSTFPALVGAANRTLSKGDLRVDSCAFAYGGVTLLTSRVASQDEIGLISSAVQRLLSLSEPVEAALPRSRSFLKIVDVPFFQGDGVTPITPALVKETMGKSHMAPSFTLANTPRVMRNSRRADTATVWFDILDSQSGATAKCLIGASFQFGPVACFVRAARSHSGVPLCQRCWRWGHSTRACRAQAPKCPRCAGPHTEAGHRLHAPCCRGNPKATPPQDPTPEGAPCPHAPCCLNCKGEHSASDKQCPYWRHRFDRPWLAQRFSRDGGSGAEVFFDAISEKTAKSRQESGKAFRWRR
;
A
#
# COMPACT_ATOMS: atom_id res chain seq x y z
N MET A 1 46.08 -37.97 -12.28
CA MET A 1 45.46 -37.17 -11.21
C MET A 1 44.26 -36.45 -11.81
N HIS A 2 43.04 -36.93 -11.56
CA HIS A 2 41.82 -36.31 -12.09
C HIS A 2 41.37 -35.16 -11.18
N GLN A 3 41.37 -33.94 -11.71
CA GLN A 3 40.81 -32.77 -11.05
C GLN A 3 39.28 -32.87 -11.10
N ALA A 4 38.63 -32.95 -9.94
CA ALA A 4 37.17 -32.92 -9.85
C ALA A 4 36.67 -31.49 -10.09
N SER A 5 35.89 -31.31 -11.16
CA SER A 5 35.23 -30.04 -11.50
C SER A 5 34.20 -29.66 -10.44
N VAL A 6 34.35 -28.50 -9.82
CA VAL A 6 33.37 -27.95 -8.87
C VAL A 6 32.10 -27.56 -9.64
N PRO A 7 30.90 -28.02 -9.22
CA PRO A 7 29.67 -27.64 -9.88
C PRO A 7 29.38 -26.13 -9.71
N PRO A 8 28.82 -25.46 -10.74
CA PRO A 8 28.54 -24.04 -10.68
C PRO A 8 27.55 -23.71 -9.57
N ALA A 9 27.83 -22.64 -8.82
CA ALA A 9 26.96 -22.16 -7.76
C ALA A 9 25.56 -21.85 -8.30
N ALA A 10 24.53 -22.29 -7.57
CA ALA A 10 23.14 -22.06 -7.93
C ALA A 10 22.86 -20.56 -8.18
N SER A 11 22.30 -20.25 -9.35
CA SER A 11 21.91 -18.88 -9.73
C SER A 11 20.99 -18.26 -8.68
N LYS A 12 21.45 -17.17 -8.05
CA LYS A 12 20.68 -16.45 -7.04
C LYS A 12 19.35 -15.99 -7.66
N ARG A 13 18.23 -16.42 -7.08
CA ARG A 13 16.88 -16.07 -7.54
C ARG A 13 16.71 -14.55 -7.53
N LYS A 14 16.61 -13.92 -8.71
CA LYS A 14 16.43 -12.47 -8.87
C LYS A 14 15.22 -11.99 -8.07
N ILE A 15 15.39 -10.95 -7.26
CA ILE A 15 14.31 -10.32 -6.49
C ILE A 15 13.37 -9.62 -7.48
N LYS A 16 12.09 -10.00 -7.48
CA LYS A 16 11.05 -9.29 -8.24
C LYS A 16 10.66 -8.01 -7.49
N SER A 17 11.28 -6.89 -7.87
CA SER A 17 11.07 -5.59 -7.22
C SER A 17 9.95 -4.76 -7.83
N THR A 18 9.47 -5.10 -9.02
CA THR A 18 8.41 -4.35 -9.70
C THR A 18 7.13 -5.17 -9.74
N ILE A 19 6.04 -4.57 -9.27
CA ILE A 19 4.69 -5.08 -9.50
C ILE A 19 4.09 -4.30 -10.66
N ALA A 20 3.57 -5.04 -11.64
CA ALA A 20 2.82 -4.46 -12.73
C ALA A 20 1.62 -3.71 -12.14
N GLY A 21 1.47 -2.45 -12.53
CA GLY A 21 0.26 -1.71 -12.24
C GLY A 21 -0.96 -2.34 -12.94
N PRO A 22 -2.16 -1.85 -12.62
CA PRO A 22 -3.36 -2.12 -13.42
C PRO A 22 -3.09 -1.90 -14.91
N SER A 23 -3.90 -2.54 -15.76
CA SER A 23 -3.78 -2.36 -17.22
C SER A 23 -3.67 -0.88 -17.58
N ARG A 24 -2.73 -0.51 -18.46
CA ARG A 24 -2.63 0.87 -18.97
C ARG A 24 -3.78 1.25 -19.90
N ARG A 25 -4.67 0.31 -20.21
CA ARG A 25 -5.96 0.53 -20.88
C ARG A 25 -7.01 1.09 -19.92
N GLN A 26 -6.58 2.07 -19.13
CA GLN A 26 -7.46 2.86 -18.29
C GLN A 26 -6.79 4.19 -17.94
N VAL A 27 -7.60 5.18 -17.61
CA VAL A 27 -7.17 6.48 -17.10
C VAL A 27 -7.72 6.64 -15.69
N LEU A 28 -6.81 6.87 -14.72
CA LEU A 28 -7.16 7.18 -13.35
C LEU A 28 -7.40 8.67 -13.24
N VAL A 29 -8.53 9.07 -12.68
CA VAL A 29 -8.95 10.46 -12.55
C VAL A 29 -9.24 10.73 -11.08
N ARG A 30 -8.48 11.63 -10.47
CA ARG A 30 -8.69 12.04 -9.07
C ARG A 30 -9.74 13.12 -9.02
N VAL A 31 -10.83 12.83 -8.31
CA VAL A 31 -11.96 13.74 -8.13
C VAL A 31 -12.34 13.77 -6.65
N SER A 32 -12.54 14.96 -6.12
CA SER A 32 -12.97 15.19 -4.75
C SER A 32 -13.96 16.37 -4.73
N PRO A 33 -15.20 16.20 -4.23
CA PRO A 33 -15.76 14.95 -3.72
C PRO A 33 -15.93 13.88 -4.81
N LEU A 34 -16.02 12.60 -4.40
CA LEU A 34 -16.29 11.52 -5.33
C LEU A 34 -17.71 11.66 -5.90
N PRO A 35 -17.90 11.55 -7.23
CA PRO A 35 -19.24 11.58 -7.82
C PRO A 35 -20.03 10.32 -7.45
N SER A 36 -21.35 10.37 -7.57
CA SER A 36 -22.21 9.19 -7.45
C SER A 36 -21.93 8.19 -8.59
N SER A 37 -22.09 6.89 -8.32
CA SER A 37 -22.01 5.87 -9.38
C SER A 37 -23.07 6.04 -10.46
N SER A 38 -24.19 6.72 -10.16
CA SER A 38 -25.20 7.07 -11.16
C SER A 38 -24.68 8.04 -12.24
N THR A 39 -23.59 8.77 -11.98
CA THR A 39 -22.97 9.70 -12.93
C THR A 39 -22.03 8.99 -13.92
N PHE A 40 -21.75 7.70 -13.73
CA PHE A 40 -20.77 6.96 -14.55
C PHE A 40 -21.11 6.91 -16.04
N PRO A 41 -22.36 6.63 -16.48
CA PRO A 41 -22.70 6.68 -17.89
C PRO A 41 -22.47 8.07 -18.51
N ALA A 42 -22.76 9.13 -17.76
CA ALA A 42 -22.53 10.50 -18.21
C ALA A 42 -21.03 10.83 -18.35
N LEU A 43 -20.19 10.34 -17.44
CA LEU A 43 -18.73 10.47 -17.52
C LEU A 43 -18.16 9.77 -18.76
N VAL A 44 -18.58 8.53 -19.02
CA VAL A 44 -18.18 7.77 -20.21
C VAL A 44 -18.62 8.51 -21.48
N GLY A 45 -19.88 8.97 -21.52
CA GLY A 45 -20.41 9.73 -22.66
C GLY A 45 -19.67 11.05 -22.89
N ALA A 46 -19.37 11.79 -21.82
CA ALA A 46 -18.64 13.06 -21.91
C ALA A 46 -17.22 12.86 -22.46
N ALA A 47 -16.49 11.86 -21.94
CA ALA A 47 -15.15 11.54 -22.42
C ALA A 47 -15.16 11.10 -23.89
N ASN A 48 -16.09 10.23 -24.29
CA ASN A 48 -16.20 9.77 -25.68
C ASN A 48 -16.61 10.89 -26.65
N ARG A 49 -17.39 11.89 -26.23
CA ARG A 49 -17.67 13.08 -27.05
C ARG A 49 -16.41 13.88 -27.34
N THR A 50 -15.55 14.09 -26.34
CA THR A 50 -14.28 14.80 -26.53
C THR A 50 -13.25 14.01 -27.33
N LEU A 51 -13.28 12.68 -27.24
CA LEU A 51 -12.40 11.79 -27.99
C LEU A 51 -12.93 11.46 -29.40
N SER A 52 -14.04 12.08 -29.84
CA SER A 52 -14.74 11.73 -31.08
C SER A 52 -13.87 11.75 -32.34
N LYS A 53 -12.80 12.55 -32.36
CA LYS A 53 -11.85 12.67 -33.47
C LYS A 53 -10.72 11.64 -33.45
N GLY A 54 -10.62 10.80 -32.42
CA GLY A 54 -9.56 9.81 -32.27
C GLY A 54 -10.09 8.38 -32.12
N ASP A 55 -9.17 7.42 -32.19
CA ASP A 55 -9.50 5.99 -32.10
C ASP A 55 -9.68 5.48 -30.67
N LEU A 56 -9.34 6.29 -29.66
CA LEU A 56 -9.49 5.92 -28.26
C LEU A 56 -10.98 5.96 -27.87
N ARG A 57 -11.48 4.88 -27.27
CA ARG A 57 -12.80 4.82 -26.67
C ARG A 57 -12.70 4.55 -25.18
N VAL A 58 -13.60 5.15 -24.42
CA VAL A 58 -13.84 4.81 -23.01
C VAL A 58 -14.98 3.81 -22.97
N ASP A 59 -14.71 2.62 -22.45
CA ASP A 59 -15.64 1.49 -22.44
C ASP A 59 -16.51 1.49 -21.17
N SER A 60 -15.94 1.89 -20.04
CA SER A 60 -16.64 1.89 -18.75
C SER A 60 -15.98 2.80 -17.72
N CYS A 61 -16.69 3.04 -16.62
CA CYS A 61 -16.23 3.81 -15.48
C CYS A 61 -16.46 3.03 -14.18
N ALA A 62 -15.50 3.08 -13.25
CA ALA A 62 -15.62 2.48 -11.92
C ALA A 62 -14.92 3.32 -10.86
N PHE A 63 -15.26 3.14 -9.58
CA PHE A 63 -14.47 3.72 -8.49
C PHE A 63 -13.14 2.98 -8.34
N ALA A 64 -12.04 3.72 -8.27
CA ALA A 64 -10.73 3.15 -8.00
C ALA A 64 -9.76 4.21 -7.46
N TYR A 65 -8.83 3.79 -6.59
CA TYR A 65 -7.69 4.60 -6.13
C TYR A 65 -8.05 5.97 -5.51
N GLY A 66 -9.22 6.09 -4.87
CA GLY A 66 -9.70 7.35 -4.30
C GLY A 66 -10.22 8.34 -5.33
N GLY A 67 -10.53 7.87 -6.54
CA GLY A 67 -11.13 8.63 -7.64
C GLY A 67 -12.01 7.72 -8.50
N VAL A 68 -12.08 8.03 -9.80
CA VAL A 68 -12.70 7.18 -10.81
C VAL A 68 -11.63 6.64 -11.77
N THR A 69 -11.84 5.42 -12.27
CA THR A 69 -11.07 4.85 -13.37
C THR A 69 -11.96 4.72 -14.60
N LEU A 70 -11.45 5.18 -15.73
CA LEU A 70 -12.10 5.07 -17.04
C LEU A 70 -11.36 4.00 -17.84
N LEU A 71 -11.98 2.84 -18.04
CA LEU A 71 -11.39 1.78 -18.86
C LEU A 71 -11.44 2.20 -20.33
N THR A 72 -10.35 1.99 -21.05
CA THR A 72 -10.19 2.45 -22.42
C THR A 72 -9.87 1.31 -23.38
N SER A 73 -10.26 1.43 -24.64
CA SER A 73 -10.02 0.40 -25.68
C SER A 73 -8.53 0.13 -25.91
N ARG A 74 -7.71 1.19 -25.79
CA ARG A 74 -6.24 1.15 -25.86
C ARG A 74 -5.59 2.05 -24.81
N VAL A 75 -4.27 2.06 -24.75
CA VAL A 75 -3.53 2.98 -23.86
C VAL A 75 -3.72 4.40 -24.37
N ALA A 76 -4.16 5.31 -23.49
CA ALA A 76 -4.36 6.71 -23.82
C ALA A 76 -3.02 7.46 -23.94
N SER A 77 -2.90 8.34 -24.91
CA SER A 77 -1.80 9.30 -25.04
C SER A 77 -1.93 10.44 -24.01
N GLN A 78 -0.90 11.26 -23.86
CA GLN A 78 -0.95 12.39 -22.93
C GLN A 78 -2.03 13.42 -23.32
N ASP A 79 -2.20 13.68 -24.61
CA ASP A 79 -3.24 14.59 -25.13
C ASP A 79 -4.63 14.03 -24.87
N GLU A 80 -4.83 12.72 -25.08
CA GLU A 80 -6.10 12.04 -24.80
C GLU A 80 -6.44 12.05 -23.31
N ILE A 81 -5.44 11.88 -22.43
CA ILE A 81 -5.62 12.03 -20.98
C ILE A 81 -6.03 13.47 -20.63
N GLY A 82 -5.45 14.47 -21.30
CA GLY A 82 -5.85 15.88 -21.16
C GLY A 82 -7.31 16.11 -21.55
N LEU A 83 -7.74 15.58 -22.70
CA LEU A 83 -9.13 15.65 -23.17
C LEU A 83 -10.10 15.01 -22.17
N ILE A 84 -9.77 13.82 -21.66
CA ILE A 84 -10.56 13.11 -20.65
C ILE A 84 -10.65 13.94 -19.36
N SER A 85 -9.53 14.46 -18.86
CA SER A 85 -9.51 15.31 -17.66
C SER A 85 -10.43 16.52 -17.81
N SER A 86 -10.31 17.27 -18.92
CA SER A 86 -11.16 18.43 -19.19
C SER A 86 -12.63 18.06 -19.33
N ALA A 87 -12.95 16.90 -19.90
CA ALA A 87 -14.34 16.42 -20.01
C ALA A 87 -14.95 16.12 -18.63
N VAL A 88 -14.19 15.45 -17.77
CA VAL A 88 -14.61 15.15 -16.39
C VAL A 88 -14.77 16.42 -15.58
N GLN A 89 -13.80 17.34 -15.67
CA GLN A 89 -13.84 18.63 -14.96
C GLN A 89 -15.10 19.43 -15.32
N ARG A 90 -15.41 19.55 -16.63
CA ARG A 90 -16.61 20.26 -17.09
C ARG A 90 -17.91 19.58 -16.65
N LEU A 91 -18.00 18.25 -16.78
CA LEU A 91 -19.22 17.52 -16.43
C LEU A 91 -19.54 17.62 -14.93
N LEU A 92 -18.51 17.59 -14.08
CA LEU A 92 -18.64 17.67 -12.64
C LEU A 92 -18.59 19.12 -12.11
N SER A 93 -18.47 20.12 -13.00
CA SER A 93 -18.38 21.54 -12.66
C SER A 93 -17.32 21.85 -11.59
N LEU A 94 -16.15 21.21 -11.69
CA LEU A 94 -15.06 21.35 -10.72
C LEU A 94 -14.25 22.62 -11.01
N SER A 95 -14.03 23.42 -9.96
CA SER A 95 -13.23 24.65 -10.04
C SER A 95 -11.74 24.40 -10.27
N GLU A 96 -11.22 23.31 -9.69
CA GLU A 96 -9.80 22.95 -9.79
C GLU A 96 -9.53 22.00 -10.96
N PRO A 97 -8.34 22.08 -11.59
CA PRO A 97 -7.90 21.13 -12.60
C PRO A 97 -7.90 19.70 -12.06
N VAL A 98 -8.45 18.79 -12.86
CA VAL A 98 -8.56 17.38 -12.49
C VAL A 98 -7.26 16.64 -12.83
N GLU A 99 -6.63 16.00 -11.84
CA GLU A 99 -5.45 15.17 -12.09
C GLU A 99 -5.88 13.84 -12.73
N ALA A 100 -5.46 13.61 -13.98
CA ALA A 100 -5.67 12.37 -14.70
C ALA A 100 -4.34 11.77 -15.18
N ALA A 101 -4.18 10.45 -15.05
CA ALA A 101 -2.98 9.75 -15.49
C ALA A 101 -3.24 8.25 -15.73
N LEU A 102 -2.36 7.61 -16.51
CA LEU A 102 -2.33 6.16 -16.60
C LEU A 102 -1.90 5.54 -15.26
N PRO A 103 -2.40 4.34 -14.90
CA PRO A 103 -1.83 3.57 -13.81
C PRO A 103 -0.34 3.31 -14.07
N ARG A 104 0.51 3.71 -13.12
CA ARG A 104 1.94 3.43 -13.16
C ARG A 104 2.26 2.15 -12.40
N SER A 105 3.26 1.42 -12.88
CA SER A 105 3.78 0.28 -12.12
C SER A 105 4.52 0.81 -10.90
N ARG A 106 4.70 -0.06 -9.90
CA ARG A 106 5.37 0.33 -8.65
C ARG A 106 6.57 -0.56 -8.45
N SER A 107 7.71 0.06 -8.19
CA SER A 107 8.93 -0.64 -7.83
C SER A 107 9.27 -0.41 -6.37
N PHE A 108 9.64 -1.49 -5.68
CA PHE A 108 10.00 -1.51 -4.27
C PHE A 108 11.51 -1.54 -4.15
N LEU A 109 12.06 -0.55 -3.46
CA LEU A 109 13.48 -0.37 -3.27
C LEU A 109 13.80 -0.20 -1.78
N LYS A 110 15.06 -0.42 -1.45
CA LYS A 110 15.59 -0.10 -0.13
C LYS A 110 16.99 0.45 -0.21
N ILE A 111 17.35 1.34 0.70
CA ILE A 111 18.72 1.77 0.95
C ILE A 111 19.18 1.01 2.18
N VAL A 112 20.33 0.35 2.09
CA VAL A 112 20.93 -0.40 3.20
C VAL A 112 22.03 0.42 3.85
N ASP A 113 22.32 0.10 5.11
CA ASP A 113 23.44 0.66 5.89
C ASP A 113 23.38 2.19 6.06
N VAL A 114 22.17 2.75 6.09
CA VAL A 114 21.96 4.18 6.33
C VAL A 114 22.24 4.48 7.81
N PRO A 115 23.06 5.49 8.14
CA PRO A 115 23.21 5.94 9.53
C PRO A 115 21.85 6.22 10.16
N PHE A 116 21.55 5.54 11.27
CA PHE A 116 20.26 5.67 11.93
C PHE A 116 20.19 6.95 12.77
N PHE A 117 21.32 7.39 13.31
CA PHE A 117 21.43 8.64 14.04
C PHE A 117 21.95 9.75 13.12
N GLN A 118 21.53 10.98 13.40
CA GLN A 118 22.03 12.17 12.76
C GLN A 118 23.46 12.46 13.26
N GLY A 119 24.06 13.58 12.81
CA GLY A 119 25.45 13.93 13.13
C GLY A 119 25.73 14.09 14.64
N ASP A 120 24.70 14.22 15.47
CA ASP A 120 24.80 14.28 16.93
C ASP A 120 24.95 12.90 17.61
N GLY A 121 24.78 11.80 16.87
CA GLY A 121 24.84 10.43 17.39
C GLY A 121 23.67 10.00 18.28
N VAL A 122 22.66 10.86 18.48
CA VAL A 122 21.55 10.61 19.42
C VAL A 122 20.20 10.71 18.72
N THR A 123 20.01 11.68 17.83
CA THR A 123 18.72 11.93 17.20
C THR A 123 18.52 10.99 16.02
N PRO A 124 17.45 10.17 15.98
CA PRO A 124 17.19 9.30 14.82
C PRO A 124 16.92 10.10 13.55
N ILE A 125 17.30 9.54 12.40
CA ILE A 125 16.92 10.09 11.09
C ILE A 125 15.42 9.96 10.87
N THR A 126 14.83 10.96 10.23
CA THR A 126 13.38 11.00 9.96
C THR A 126 13.09 10.71 8.49
N PRO A 127 11.88 10.23 8.16
CA PRO A 127 11.43 10.14 6.76
C PRO A 127 11.54 11.45 5.97
N ALA A 128 11.39 12.59 6.65
CA ALA A 128 11.51 13.91 6.03
C ALA A 128 12.96 14.18 5.62
N LEU A 129 13.92 13.93 6.51
CA LEU A 129 15.35 14.03 6.22
C LEU A 129 15.75 13.12 5.06
N VAL A 130 15.28 11.86 5.05
CA VAL A 130 15.53 10.94 3.94
C VAL A 130 15.00 11.50 2.61
N LYS A 131 13.79 12.05 2.60
CA LYS A 131 13.19 12.62 1.39
C LYS A 131 13.99 13.82 0.90
N GLU A 132 14.46 14.67 1.82
CA GLU A 132 15.34 15.80 1.51
C GLU A 132 16.67 15.34 0.92
N THR A 133 17.33 14.36 1.53
CA THR A 133 18.56 13.74 1.01
C THR A 133 18.38 13.21 -0.40
N MET A 134 17.29 12.48 -0.65
CA MET A 134 16.97 11.97 -1.99
C MET A 134 16.72 13.11 -2.99
N GLY A 135 16.04 14.17 -2.56
CA GLY A 135 15.74 15.36 -3.37
C GLY A 135 16.96 16.21 -3.74
N LYS A 136 18.00 16.23 -2.89
CA LYS A 136 19.28 16.90 -3.18
C LYS A 136 20.19 16.11 -4.12
N SER A 137 19.87 14.84 -4.40
CA SER A 137 20.69 14.01 -5.29
C SER A 137 20.48 14.38 -6.76
N HIS A 138 21.51 14.16 -7.58
CA HIS A 138 21.43 14.28 -9.04
C HIS A 138 20.39 13.32 -9.67
N MET A 139 19.98 12.29 -8.93
CA MET A 139 18.99 11.30 -9.38
C MET A 139 17.53 11.74 -9.13
N ALA A 140 17.31 12.81 -8.35
CA ALA A 140 15.97 13.25 -7.97
C ALA A 140 15.01 13.44 -9.16
N PRO A 141 15.44 14.00 -10.31
CA PRO A 141 14.56 14.14 -11.48
C PRO A 141 14.20 12.80 -12.14
N SER A 142 14.97 11.74 -11.90
CA SER A 142 14.83 10.46 -12.59
C SER A 142 13.76 9.55 -12.00
N PHE A 143 13.18 9.88 -10.85
CA PHE A 143 12.14 9.05 -10.23
C PHE A 143 11.10 9.87 -9.46
N THR A 144 9.91 9.30 -9.30
CA THR A 144 8.85 9.86 -8.44
C THR A 144 8.57 8.89 -7.30
N LEU A 145 8.68 9.36 -6.06
CA LEU A 145 8.31 8.57 -4.89
C LEU A 145 6.81 8.26 -4.89
N ALA A 146 6.47 6.98 -4.74
CA ALA A 146 5.08 6.51 -4.63
C ALA A 146 4.58 6.50 -3.17
N ASN A 147 5.46 6.71 -2.20
CA ASN A 147 5.18 6.85 -0.78
C ASN A 147 6.30 7.63 -0.09
N THR A 148 6.00 8.14 1.10
CA THR A 148 7.01 8.60 2.04
C THR A 148 7.98 7.45 2.39
N PRO A 149 9.30 7.67 2.32
CA PRO A 149 10.30 6.69 2.74
C PRO A 149 10.07 6.22 4.18
N ARG A 150 10.48 4.99 4.50
CA ARG A 150 10.30 4.39 5.82
C ARG A 150 11.66 3.98 6.38
N VAL A 151 12.05 4.59 7.49
CA VAL A 151 13.28 4.25 8.21
C VAL A 151 12.99 3.08 9.15
N MET A 152 13.79 2.01 9.05
CA MET A 152 13.72 0.86 9.94
C MET A 152 15.12 0.57 10.49
N ARG A 153 15.31 0.78 11.80
CA ARG A 153 16.55 0.43 12.50
C ARG A 153 16.83 -1.07 12.36
N ASN A 154 18.06 -1.45 12.02
CA ASN A 154 18.39 -2.85 11.71
C ASN A 154 18.29 -3.77 12.95
N SER A 155 18.54 -3.23 14.14
CA SER A 155 18.29 -3.89 15.43
C SER A 155 18.18 -2.84 16.54
N ARG A 156 17.76 -3.23 17.75
CA ARG A 156 17.71 -2.32 18.92
C ARG A 156 19.07 -1.70 19.29
N ARG A 157 20.18 -2.36 18.94
CA ARG A 157 21.55 -1.91 19.24
C ARG A 157 22.29 -1.39 18.00
N ALA A 158 21.71 -1.49 16.81
CA ALA A 158 22.37 -1.05 15.58
C ALA A 158 22.42 0.49 15.50
N ASP A 159 23.51 1.02 14.99
CA ASP A 159 23.67 2.42 14.57
C ASP A 159 23.22 2.64 13.11
N THR A 160 22.82 1.58 12.42
CA THR A 160 22.36 1.59 11.02
C THR A 160 20.88 1.24 10.88
N ALA A 161 20.32 1.67 9.75
CA ALA A 161 18.95 1.44 9.35
C ALA A 161 18.85 1.03 7.87
N THR A 162 17.75 0.33 7.57
CA THR A 162 17.29 0.12 6.21
C THR A 162 16.17 1.12 5.92
N VAL A 163 16.33 1.91 4.86
CA VAL A 163 15.29 2.83 4.38
C VAL A 163 14.52 2.16 3.26
N TRP A 164 13.22 1.94 3.44
CA TRP A 164 12.35 1.38 2.41
C TRP A 164 11.60 2.48 1.68
N PHE A 165 11.57 2.45 0.37
CA PHE A 165 10.85 3.41 -0.44
C PHE A 165 10.35 2.75 -1.71
N ASP A 166 9.23 3.23 -2.22
CA ASP A 166 8.68 2.75 -3.47
C ASP A 166 8.64 3.92 -4.44
N ILE A 167 8.81 3.62 -5.72
CA ILE A 167 8.75 4.59 -6.80
C ILE A 167 7.66 4.23 -7.80
N LEU A 168 7.15 5.24 -8.48
CA LEU A 168 6.37 5.06 -9.70
C LEU A 168 7.34 4.68 -10.83
N ASP A 169 6.99 3.66 -11.59
CA ASP A 169 7.90 3.04 -12.56
C ASP A 169 7.17 2.55 -13.82
N SER A 170 7.95 2.13 -14.82
CA SER A 170 7.48 1.42 -16.01
C SER A 170 7.15 -0.04 -15.70
N GLN A 171 6.44 -0.72 -16.60
CA GLN A 171 6.18 -2.16 -16.46
C GLN A 171 7.46 -2.99 -16.44
N SER A 172 8.50 -2.54 -17.16
CA SER A 172 9.80 -3.19 -17.21
C SER A 172 10.70 -2.87 -16.01
N GLY A 173 10.23 -2.00 -15.10
CA GLY A 173 11.00 -1.55 -13.93
C GLY A 173 12.23 -0.74 -14.32
N ALA A 174 12.16 0.05 -15.40
CA ALA A 174 13.31 0.74 -15.97
C ALA A 174 13.97 1.69 -14.95
N THR A 175 13.16 2.45 -14.23
CA THR A 175 13.64 3.40 -13.22
C THR A 175 14.29 2.66 -12.06
N ALA A 176 13.67 1.57 -11.58
CA ALA A 176 14.26 0.75 -10.54
C ALA A 176 15.59 0.13 -10.97
N LYS A 177 15.71 -0.34 -12.21
CA LYS A 177 16.98 -0.86 -12.75
C LYS A 177 18.08 0.20 -12.74
N CYS A 178 17.76 1.45 -13.09
CA CYS A 178 18.71 2.56 -13.02
C CYS A 178 19.11 2.91 -11.58
N LEU A 179 18.18 2.81 -10.62
CA LEU A 179 18.46 3.12 -9.22
C LEU A 179 19.21 2.00 -8.50
N ILE A 180 18.98 0.73 -8.82
CA ILE A 180 19.64 -0.40 -8.14
C ILE A 180 21.15 -0.32 -8.36
N GLY A 181 21.91 -0.25 -7.28
CA GLY A 181 23.36 -0.08 -7.31
C GLY A 181 23.82 1.37 -7.29
N ALA A 182 22.92 2.34 -7.51
CA ALA A 182 23.22 3.74 -7.24
C ALA A 182 23.27 4.02 -5.73
N SER A 183 23.79 5.19 -5.35
CA SER A 183 23.93 5.59 -3.94
C SER A 183 23.33 6.96 -3.66
N PHE A 184 22.91 7.15 -2.41
CA PHE A 184 22.55 8.44 -1.85
C PHE A 184 23.53 8.79 -0.74
N GLN A 185 23.87 10.08 -0.61
CA GLN A 185 24.81 10.57 0.41
C GLN A 185 24.06 10.92 1.70
N PHE A 186 24.30 10.17 2.77
CA PHE A 186 23.77 10.44 4.10
C PHE A 186 24.92 10.95 4.98
N GLY A 187 25.06 12.28 5.07
CA GLY A 187 26.24 12.89 5.68
C GLY A 187 27.50 12.49 4.92
N PRO A 188 28.53 11.93 5.57
CA PRO A 188 29.76 11.48 4.91
C PRO A 188 29.64 10.07 4.29
N VAL A 189 28.49 9.39 4.41
CA VAL A 189 28.34 7.98 4.04
C VAL A 189 27.51 7.80 2.77
N ALA A 190 28.10 7.16 1.77
CA ALA A 190 27.39 6.70 0.57
C ALA A 190 26.62 5.42 0.85
N CYS A 191 25.29 5.46 0.76
CA CYS A 191 24.42 4.32 1.06
C CYS A 191 23.76 3.80 -0.23
N PHE A 192 23.81 2.50 -0.46
CA PHE A 192 23.44 1.91 -1.76
C PHE A 192 21.99 1.44 -1.82
N VAL A 193 21.37 1.69 -2.97
CA VAL A 193 20.04 1.22 -3.30
C VAL A 193 20.09 -0.25 -3.72
N ARG A 194 19.15 -1.03 -3.19
CA ARG A 194 18.95 -2.44 -3.47
C ARG A 194 17.51 -2.71 -3.85
N ALA A 195 17.31 -3.74 -4.67
CA ALA A 195 15.99 -4.28 -4.94
C ALA A 195 15.33 -4.76 -3.64
N ALA A 196 14.07 -4.40 -3.45
CA ALA A 196 13.23 -4.90 -2.38
C ALA A 196 12.06 -5.71 -2.97
N ARG A 197 11.49 -6.60 -2.18
CA ARG A 197 10.18 -7.19 -2.51
C ARG A 197 9.10 -6.21 -2.09
N SER A 198 7.91 -6.34 -2.67
CA SER A 198 6.71 -5.70 -2.12
C SER A 198 6.60 -6.03 -0.64
N HIS A 199 6.66 -4.97 0.17
CA HIS A 199 6.61 -5.08 1.62
C HIS A 199 5.20 -4.69 2.03
N SER A 200 4.23 -5.61 1.88
CA SER A 200 2.81 -5.33 2.12
C SER A 200 2.45 -5.09 3.59
N GLY A 201 3.43 -5.17 4.50
CA GLY A 201 3.18 -5.19 5.94
C GLY A 201 2.41 -6.45 6.34
N VAL A 202 2.07 -6.53 7.62
CA VAL A 202 1.11 -7.51 8.09
C VAL A 202 -0.26 -7.12 7.52
N PRO A 203 -0.99 -8.01 6.84
CA PRO A 203 -2.26 -7.65 6.19
C PRO A 203 -3.39 -7.44 7.20
N LEU A 204 -4.32 -6.54 6.86
CA LEU A 204 -5.65 -6.42 7.48
C LEU A 204 -6.66 -7.22 6.64
N CYS A 205 -7.22 -8.27 7.23
CA CYS A 205 -8.22 -9.09 6.56
C CYS A 205 -9.51 -8.29 6.31
N GLN A 206 -10.01 -8.24 5.08
CA GLN A 206 -11.23 -7.49 4.74
C GLN A 206 -12.52 -8.25 5.06
N ARG A 207 -12.43 -9.54 5.43
CA ARG A 207 -13.60 -10.35 5.84
C ARG A 207 -13.85 -10.23 7.33
N CYS A 208 -12.83 -10.39 8.17
CA CYS A 208 -12.99 -10.34 9.63
C CYS A 208 -12.44 -9.06 10.28
N TRP A 209 -11.79 -8.19 9.51
CA TRP A 209 -11.19 -6.93 9.96
C TRP A 209 -10.14 -7.07 11.07
N ARG A 210 -9.50 -8.24 11.15
CA ARG A 210 -8.35 -8.49 12.03
C ARG A 210 -7.03 -8.40 11.26
N TRP A 211 -6.01 -7.82 11.89
CA TRP A 211 -4.64 -7.88 11.38
C TRP A 211 -4.05 -9.29 11.55
N GLY A 212 -3.11 -9.66 10.68
CA GLY A 212 -2.32 -10.91 10.82
C GLY A 212 -2.45 -11.88 9.66
N HIS A 213 -3.54 -11.82 8.89
CA HIS A 213 -3.79 -12.73 7.78
C HIS A 213 -4.48 -12.03 6.60
N SER A 214 -4.32 -12.59 5.41
CA SER A 214 -5.01 -12.10 4.21
C SER A 214 -6.47 -12.56 4.19
N THR A 215 -7.33 -11.87 3.45
CA THR A 215 -8.73 -12.26 3.26
C THR A 215 -8.86 -13.71 2.73
N ARG A 216 -7.94 -14.15 1.85
CA ARG A 216 -7.92 -15.51 1.29
C ARG A 216 -7.62 -16.58 2.34
N ALA A 217 -6.85 -16.24 3.37
CA ALA A 217 -6.52 -17.15 4.47
C ALA A 217 -7.52 -17.05 5.64
N CYS A 218 -8.58 -16.26 5.51
CA CYS A 218 -9.53 -16.04 6.59
C CYS A 218 -10.47 -17.24 6.78
N ARG A 219 -10.61 -17.68 8.04
CA ARG A 219 -11.50 -18.77 8.45
C ARG A 219 -12.81 -18.29 9.09
N ALA A 220 -13.09 -17.00 9.09
CA ALA A 220 -14.34 -16.46 9.65
C ALA A 220 -15.54 -16.96 8.82
N GLN A 221 -16.57 -17.48 9.48
CA GLN A 221 -17.76 -18.02 8.79
C GLN A 221 -18.54 -16.94 8.05
N ALA A 222 -18.67 -15.74 8.63
CA ALA A 222 -19.35 -14.59 8.05
C ALA A 222 -18.43 -13.36 7.94
N PRO A 223 -18.69 -12.42 7.00
CA PRO A 223 -18.05 -11.11 7.04
C PRO A 223 -18.40 -10.38 8.33
N LYS A 224 -17.49 -9.53 8.79
CA LYS A 224 -17.64 -8.68 9.94
C LYS A 224 -17.75 -7.23 9.50
N CYS A 225 -18.51 -6.44 10.24
CA CYS A 225 -18.60 -5.01 9.99
C CYS A 225 -17.38 -4.32 10.62
N PRO A 226 -16.63 -3.48 9.87
CA PRO A 226 -15.47 -2.77 10.43
C PRO A 226 -15.85 -1.72 11.48
N ARG A 227 -17.11 -1.28 11.48
CA ARG A 227 -17.64 -0.25 12.40
C ARG A 227 -18.11 -0.83 13.74
N CYS A 228 -18.89 -1.91 13.70
CA CYS A 228 -19.55 -2.46 14.90
C CYS A 228 -19.22 -3.93 15.20
N ALA A 229 -18.31 -4.57 14.45
CA ALA A 229 -17.96 -5.97 14.61
C ALA A 229 -19.11 -7.00 14.41
N GLY A 230 -20.30 -6.56 13.99
CA GLY A 230 -21.45 -7.42 13.71
C GLY A 230 -21.25 -8.33 12.49
N PRO A 231 -22.02 -9.43 12.35
CA PRO A 231 -21.90 -10.42 11.28
C PRO A 231 -22.54 -9.96 9.96
N HIS A 232 -22.10 -8.81 9.44
CA HIS A 232 -22.60 -8.20 8.21
C HIS A 232 -21.51 -7.34 7.55
N THR A 233 -21.72 -6.94 6.30
CA THR A 233 -20.79 -6.05 5.58
C THR A 233 -20.97 -4.60 6.01
N GLU A 234 -20.01 -3.72 5.72
CA GLU A 234 -20.19 -2.28 5.97
C GLU A 234 -21.36 -1.69 5.16
N ALA A 235 -21.56 -2.15 3.93
CA ALA A 235 -22.70 -1.74 3.09
C ALA A 235 -24.05 -2.11 3.71
N GLY A 236 -24.15 -3.31 4.29
CA GLY A 236 -25.36 -3.77 4.98
C GLY A 236 -25.52 -3.20 6.41
N HIS A 237 -24.65 -2.29 6.85
CA HIS A 237 -24.62 -1.84 8.24
C HIS A 237 -25.94 -1.23 8.69
N ARG A 238 -26.52 -0.31 7.93
CA ARG A 238 -27.79 0.35 8.33
C ARG A 238 -28.95 -0.64 8.46
N LEU A 239 -28.99 -1.64 7.59
CA LEU A 239 -30.08 -2.61 7.50
C LEU A 239 -29.99 -3.72 8.56
N HIS A 240 -28.77 -4.10 8.95
CA HIS A 240 -28.55 -5.30 9.78
C HIS A 240 -28.00 -5.00 11.17
N ALA A 241 -27.33 -3.86 11.37
CA ALA A 241 -26.75 -3.55 12.67
C ALA A 241 -27.86 -3.18 13.68
N PRO A 242 -27.89 -3.78 14.88
CA PRO A 242 -28.90 -3.49 15.90
C PRO A 242 -28.99 -2.00 16.26
N CYS A 243 -27.85 -1.31 16.24
CA CYS A 243 -27.74 0.12 16.47
C CYS A 243 -28.38 1.02 15.39
N CYS A 244 -28.67 0.52 14.19
CA CYS A 244 -29.18 1.32 13.07
C CYS A 244 -30.54 0.87 12.55
N ARG A 245 -30.81 -0.43 12.61
CA ARG A 245 -32.04 -1.03 12.08
C ARG A 245 -33.30 -0.54 12.79
N GLY A 246 -33.17 -0.01 14.00
CA GLY A 246 -34.28 0.23 14.90
C GLY A 246 -34.80 -1.09 15.50
N ASN A 247 -35.60 -0.96 16.55
CA ASN A 247 -36.26 -2.07 17.20
C ASN A 247 -37.68 -1.65 17.61
N PRO A 248 -38.71 -1.91 16.79
CA PRO A 248 -40.09 -1.56 17.11
C PRO A 248 -40.65 -2.34 18.31
N LYS A 249 -39.99 -3.44 18.70
CA LYS A 249 -40.34 -4.24 19.88
C LYS A 249 -39.60 -3.79 21.16
N ALA A 250 -38.70 -2.81 21.07
CA ALA A 250 -38.07 -2.24 22.26
C ALA A 250 -39.09 -1.44 23.07
N THR A 251 -38.81 -1.23 24.36
CA THR A 251 -39.64 -0.39 25.24
C THR A 251 -38.75 0.71 25.83
N PRO A 252 -38.85 1.96 25.34
CA PRO A 252 -39.70 2.44 24.24
C PRO A 252 -39.25 1.95 22.84
N PRO A 253 -40.16 1.94 21.84
CA PRO A 253 -39.82 1.59 20.46
C PRO A 253 -38.67 2.45 19.93
N GLN A 254 -37.72 1.81 19.24
CA GLN A 254 -36.58 2.49 18.65
C GLN A 254 -36.75 2.58 17.14
N ASP A 255 -36.81 3.81 16.62
CA ASP A 255 -36.87 4.05 15.18
C ASP A 255 -35.52 3.72 14.50
N PRO A 256 -35.55 3.29 13.23
CA PRO A 256 -34.33 3.16 12.44
C PRO A 256 -33.60 4.49 12.30
N THR A 257 -32.27 4.44 12.20
CA THR A 257 -31.48 5.64 11.93
C THR A 257 -31.88 6.23 10.57
N PRO A 258 -32.29 7.51 10.49
CA PRO A 258 -32.68 8.14 9.24
C PRO A 258 -31.61 8.03 8.16
N GLU A 259 -32.04 8.01 6.90
CA GLU A 259 -31.12 8.02 5.76
C GLU A 259 -30.24 9.29 5.81
N GLY A 260 -28.94 9.14 5.54
CA GLY A 260 -27.97 10.23 5.65
C GLY A 260 -27.50 10.57 7.07
N ALA A 261 -28.28 10.29 8.12
CA ALA A 261 -27.89 10.57 9.51
C ALA A 261 -26.70 9.70 9.97
N PRO A 262 -25.79 10.21 10.82
CA PRO A 262 -24.68 9.42 11.35
C PRO A 262 -25.19 8.24 12.18
N CYS A 263 -24.39 7.19 12.24
CA CYS A 263 -24.68 6.04 13.08
C CYS A 263 -24.70 6.46 14.56
N PRO A 264 -25.70 6.05 15.36
CA PRO A 264 -25.85 6.54 16.73
C PRO A 264 -24.83 5.95 17.73
N HIS A 265 -24.01 4.97 17.34
CA HIS A 265 -22.91 4.48 18.17
C HIS A 265 -21.55 4.90 17.61
N ALA A 266 -20.62 5.16 18.53
CA ALA A 266 -19.23 5.33 18.19
C ALA A 266 -18.65 4.01 17.65
N PRO A 267 -17.95 4.02 16.49
CA PRO A 267 -17.35 2.81 15.94
C PRO A 267 -16.33 2.22 16.92
N CYS A 268 -16.21 0.89 16.97
CA CYS A 268 -15.29 0.20 17.87
C CYS A 268 -14.33 -0.70 17.10
N CYS A 269 -13.03 -0.45 17.26
CA CYS A 269 -11.99 -1.15 16.51
C CYS A 269 -11.78 -2.57 17.05
N LEU A 270 -12.00 -3.58 16.19
CA LEU A 270 -11.78 -5.01 16.49
C LEU A 270 -10.37 -5.39 16.94
N ASN A 271 -9.38 -4.53 16.72
CA ASN A 271 -7.97 -4.82 17.00
C ASN A 271 -7.48 -4.12 18.27
N CYS A 272 -7.70 -2.81 18.41
CA CYS A 272 -7.21 -2.05 19.57
C CYS A 272 -8.30 -1.64 20.56
N LYS A 273 -9.58 -1.96 20.27
CA LYS A 273 -10.76 -1.60 21.08
C LYS A 273 -11.00 -0.09 21.24
N GLY A 274 -10.32 0.75 20.45
CA GLY A 274 -10.52 2.20 20.46
C GLY A 274 -11.75 2.63 19.65
N GLU A 275 -12.17 3.87 19.87
CA GLU A 275 -13.34 4.51 19.25
C GLU A 275 -13.09 4.94 17.79
N HIS A 276 -12.83 3.98 16.92
CA HIS A 276 -12.67 4.18 15.47
C HIS A 276 -12.99 2.89 14.71
N SER A 277 -13.22 3.00 13.41
CA SER A 277 -13.41 1.83 12.54
C SER A 277 -12.13 0.99 12.44
N ALA A 278 -12.25 -0.33 12.30
CA ALA A 278 -11.09 -1.19 12.06
C ALA A 278 -10.31 -0.87 10.76
N SER A 279 -10.94 -0.14 9.82
CA SER A 279 -10.30 0.37 8.60
C SER A 279 -9.54 1.69 8.79
N ASP A 280 -9.62 2.31 9.96
CA ASP A 280 -9.03 3.62 10.23
C ASP A 280 -7.49 3.57 10.28
N LYS A 281 -6.86 4.54 9.63
CA LYS A 281 -5.39 4.72 9.60
C LYS A 281 -4.85 5.27 10.93
N GLN A 282 -5.70 5.80 11.79
CA GLN A 282 -5.32 6.23 13.13
C GLN A 282 -5.06 5.05 14.06
N CYS A 283 -5.59 3.85 13.74
CA CYS A 283 -5.42 2.65 14.54
C CYS A 283 -3.94 2.34 14.81
N PRO A 284 -3.54 2.03 16.07
CA PRO A 284 -2.15 1.66 16.38
C PRO A 284 -1.64 0.48 15.55
N TYR A 285 -2.49 -0.51 15.28
CA TYR A 285 -2.12 -1.63 14.40
C TYR A 285 -1.82 -1.19 12.96
N TRP A 286 -2.54 -0.19 12.43
CA TRP A 286 -2.21 0.39 11.13
C TRP A 286 -0.86 1.09 11.15
N ARG A 287 -0.60 1.90 12.18
CA ARG A 287 0.67 2.64 12.35
C ARG A 287 1.86 1.69 12.45
N HIS A 288 1.69 0.57 13.17
CA HIS A 288 2.71 -0.45 13.39
C HIS A 288 2.63 -1.65 12.42
N ARG A 289 1.87 -1.57 11.33
CA ARG A 289 1.67 -2.71 10.40
C ARG A 289 2.96 -3.29 9.79
N PHE A 290 4.05 -2.54 9.82
CA PHE A 290 5.38 -2.97 9.36
C PHE A 290 6.33 -3.38 10.49
N ASP A 291 5.95 -3.12 11.75
CA ASP A 291 6.71 -3.45 12.95
C ASP A 291 6.26 -4.82 13.47
N ARG A 292 6.87 -5.87 12.90
CA ARG A 292 6.54 -7.26 13.26
C ARG A 292 6.78 -7.56 14.74
N PRO A 293 7.88 -7.09 15.38
CA PRO A 293 8.07 -7.25 16.82
C PRO A 293 6.92 -6.63 17.64
N TRP A 294 6.51 -5.41 17.31
CA TRP A 294 5.39 -4.75 18.00
C TRP A 294 4.08 -5.53 17.84
N LEU A 295 3.78 -5.99 16.62
CA LEU A 295 2.58 -6.78 16.34
C LEU A 295 2.59 -8.13 17.05
N ALA A 296 3.72 -8.83 17.07
CA ALA A 296 3.88 -10.08 17.80
C ALA A 296 3.53 -9.90 19.28
N GLN A 297 4.12 -8.88 19.91
CA GLN A 297 3.89 -8.57 21.31
C GLN A 297 2.42 -8.24 21.60
N ARG A 298 1.74 -7.52 20.69
CA ARG A 298 0.33 -7.16 20.85
C ARG A 298 -0.61 -8.35 20.65
N PHE A 299 -0.39 -9.17 19.64
CA PHE A 299 -1.20 -10.38 19.42
C PHE A 299 -1.13 -11.34 20.62
N SER A 300 0.03 -11.48 21.26
CA SER A 300 0.19 -12.29 22.48
C SER A 300 -0.58 -11.74 23.69
N ARG A 301 -0.73 -10.41 23.80
CA ARG A 301 -1.46 -9.77 24.90
C ARG A 301 -2.98 -9.79 24.71
N ASP A 302 -3.43 -9.67 23.46
CA ASP A 302 -4.85 -9.51 23.13
C ASP A 302 -5.56 -10.86 22.86
N GLY A 303 -4.91 -12.00 23.16
CA GLY A 303 -5.49 -13.34 22.99
C GLY A 303 -5.77 -13.73 21.54
N GLY A 304 -5.05 -13.14 20.58
CA GLY A 304 -5.29 -13.37 19.16
C GLY A 304 -4.72 -14.71 18.69
N SER A 305 -5.59 -15.61 18.21
CA SER A 305 -5.25 -16.91 17.59
C SER A 305 -4.43 -16.84 16.28
N GLY A 306 -3.81 -15.70 15.98
CA GLY A 306 -3.03 -15.44 14.77
C GLY A 306 -1.51 -15.43 14.97
N ALA A 307 -1.01 -15.59 16.20
CA ALA A 307 0.42 -15.55 16.48
C ALA A 307 1.16 -16.77 15.89
N GLU A 308 0.56 -17.96 15.87
CA GLU A 308 1.31 -19.17 15.49
C GLU A 308 1.42 -19.37 13.97
N VAL A 309 0.41 -18.98 13.18
CA VAL A 309 0.34 -19.38 11.77
C VAL A 309 1.21 -18.52 10.82
N PHE A 310 1.66 -17.33 11.24
CA PHE A 310 2.40 -16.40 10.36
C PHE A 310 3.90 -16.28 10.66
N PHE A 311 4.32 -16.56 11.90
CA PHE A 311 5.74 -16.42 12.27
C PHE A 311 6.58 -17.58 11.77
N ASP A 312 6.05 -18.82 11.75
CA ASP A 312 6.81 -20.00 11.33
C ASP A 312 7.12 -20.02 9.83
N ALA A 313 6.14 -19.69 8.98
CA ALA A 313 6.31 -19.72 7.52
C ALA A 313 7.27 -18.65 6.96
N ILE A 314 7.64 -17.64 7.76
CA ILE A 314 8.61 -16.58 7.38
C ILE A 314 9.92 -16.71 8.18
N SER A 315 9.88 -17.21 9.42
CA SER A 315 11.08 -17.54 10.21
C SER A 315 11.96 -18.55 9.45
N GLU A 316 11.38 -19.62 8.90
CA GLU A 316 12.13 -20.60 8.08
C GLU A 316 12.78 -19.98 6.84
N LYS A 317 12.13 -19.00 6.21
CA LYS A 317 12.65 -18.31 5.01
C LYS A 317 13.74 -17.30 5.35
N THR A 318 13.67 -16.69 6.54
CA THR A 318 14.65 -15.69 7.00
C THR A 318 15.88 -16.37 7.63
N ALA A 319 15.67 -17.50 8.32
CA ALA A 319 16.73 -18.36 8.84
C ALA A 319 17.56 -19.00 7.72
N LYS A 320 16.91 -19.52 6.65
CA LYS A 320 17.63 -19.99 5.45
C LYS A 320 18.47 -18.89 4.80
N SER A 321 17.95 -17.67 4.68
CA SER A 321 18.70 -16.55 4.10
C SER A 321 19.89 -16.10 4.96
N ARG A 322 19.80 -16.19 6.30
CA ARG A 322 20.92 -15.92 7.22
C ARG A 322 21.97 -17.03 7.21
N GLN A 323 21.54 -18.28 7.11
CA GLN A 323 22.46 -19.43 7.03
C GLN A 323 23.23 -19.48 5.71
N GLU A 324 22.65 -18.98 4.61
CA GLU A 324 23.33 -18.82 3.32
C GLU A 324 24.29 -17.62 3.28
N SER A 325 24.06 -16.58 4.08
CA SER A 325 24.96 -15.41 4.17
C SER A 325 26.07 -15.57 5.22
N GLY A 326 25.86 -16.39 6.26
CA GLY A 326 26.86 -16.69 7.29
C GLY A 326 27.94 -17.70 6.89
N LYS A 327 27.73 -18.50 5.83
CA LYS A 327 28.74 -19.45 5.33
C LYS A 327 29.85 -18.80 4.47
N ALA A 328 29.76 -17.49 4.22
CA ALA A 328 30.72 -16.75 3.39
C ALA A 328 31.95 -16.21 4.16
N PHE A 329 32.06 -16.44 5.48
CA PHE A 329 33.24 -16.08 6.28
C PHE A 329 33.89 -17.32 6.88
N ARG A 330 34.63 -18.06 6.04
CA ARG A 330 35.78 -18.84 6.52
C ARG A 330 37.02 -18.33 5.81
N TRP A 331 37.83 -17.59 6.56
CA TRP A 331 39.19 -17.21 6.21
C TRP A 331 39.97 -18.44 5.76
N ARG A 332 40.64 -18.36 4.61
CA ARG A 332 41.85 -19.15 4.37
C ARG A 332 43.03 -18.22 4.61
N ARG A 333 43.86 -18.59 5.59
CA ARG A 333 45.28 -18.23 5.61
C ARG A 333 45.97 -18.94 4.45
#